data_AF-A0A945QQA0-F1
#
_entry.id   AF-A0A945QQA0-F1
#
_cell.length_a   1.000
_cell.length_b   1.000
_cell.length_c   1.000
_cell.angle_alpha   90.00
_cell.angle_beta   90.00
_cell.angle_gamma   90.00
#
_symmetry.space_group_name_H-M   'P 1'
#
loop_
_entity.id
_entity.type
_entity.pdbx_description
1 polymer ?
#
loop_
_entity_poly.entity_id
_entity_poly.type
_entity_poly.pdbx_seq_one_letter_code
_entity_poly.pdbx_strand_id
1 'polypeptide(L)'
;MEPATVDVNLGLFDGEVSHARINTAVAKGDKSVLFGEQTRLPYFPDDEPLPKLHAGDPLVLLFWKVLRKVPENLRTALIEAPLSLTLVRDDTLLHFENYRCHQALHIGCRRRTIYLPEILLHAAEDRGYDYWAIAEGVIYAGWMIMDYLLLVDVLKEYAELARKLPGYRLGEALQTRLVDDHNNHRRDHASAGRSEVAEFIDGYKGKLLRVTPEQGANEDVFALARGIFDSELEQRWAHDKMERIAQVFSYPRLFLFDRDIIHGTARALAEAKGLEIEPRSFADALHDYHDVLRFESHPLMTTLGKAVVPKPRAVFLQTVVRLGIIGLRGFFEAYGRDEPGVRDLVHPLWMYLCSLSSDPAGIFSRAGRLRAVGREALDETLDGHLAGVLIRLDGAENYMQLVREVAAMGEVVRAELQALISVQRLLEEDEWEAFKGRKQAIVANACRALEDLSSSEDGGASERVNLHEDEKIRSLISDRPHRLTSDPSGVMMYLRTYKNSLNRFGAADPDSDFLLASILVRLDQADEYPELLERVFEIGTPAFTALHNVFEQIPERDMKKREILKQARILWSRLLAKARAKTKGGK
;
A
#
# COMPACT_ATOMS: atom_id res chain seq x y z
N MET A 1 -4.59 -37.81 -0.50
CA MET A 1 -3.73 -36.79 0.12
C MET A 1 -4.59 -36.07 1.13
N GLU A 2 -4.48 -36.42 2.40
CA GLU A 2 -5.02 -35.58 3.47
C GLU A 2 -4.31 -34.22 3.39
N PRO A 3 -5.03 -33.09 3.48
CA PRO A 3 -4.35 -31.81 3.61
C PRO A 3 -3.55 -31.84 4.91
N ALA A 4 -2.23 -31.67 4.81
CA ALA A 4 -1.42 -31.40 5.98
C ALA A 4 -2.07 -30.22 6.71
N THR A 5 -2.54 -30.44 7.93
CA THR A 5 -3.10 -29.39 8.78
C THR A 5 -2.01 -28.34 8.96
N VAL A 6 -2.17 -27.20 8.28
CA VAL A 6 -1.28 -26.06 8.43
C VAL A 6 -1.37 -25.64 9.89
N ASP A 7 -0.29 -25.79 10.66
CA ASP A 7 -0.28 -25.33 12.04
C ASP A 7 -0.60 -23.84 12.07
N VAL A 8 -1.67 -23.49 12.78
CA VAL A 8 -2.16 -22.12 12.87
C VAL A 8 -1.20 -21.30 13.74
N ASN A 9 -0.72 -20.18 13.21
CA ASN A 9 0.06 -19.22 13.99
C ASN A 9 -0.86 -18.40 14.89
N LEU A 10 -0.65 -18.48 16.20
CA LEU A 10 -1.43 -17.77 17.20
C LEU A 10 -0.58 -16.68 17.89
N GLY A 11 -1.20 -15.52 18.10
CA GLY A 11 -0.59 -14.36 18.74
C GLY A 11 -0.93 -13.06 18.01
N LEU A 12 -0.11 -12.03 18.20
CA LEU A 12 -0.24 -10.74 17.52
C LEU A 12 0.86 -10.63 16.47
N PHE A 13 0.46 -10.60 15.21
CA PHE A 13 1.35 -10.53 14.06
C PHE A 13 0.72 -9.72 12.94
N ASP A 14 1.58 -9.31 12.02
CA ASP A 14 1.24 -8.61 10.80
C ASP A 14 2.01 -9.24 9.63
N GLY A 15 1.39 -9.29 8.46
CA GLY A 15 1.91 -10.00 7.29
C GLY A 15 1.91 -11.54 7.39
N GLU A 16 2.55 -12.19 6.41
CA GLU A 16 2.59 -13.65 6.30
C GLU A 16 3.67 -14.29 7.19
N VAL A 17 3.34 -14.49 8.47
CA VAL A 17 4.23 -15.18 9.43
C VAL A 17 3.77 -16.62 9.66
N SER A 18 4.59 -17.59 9.23
CA SER A 18 4.27 -19.01 9.44
C SER A 18 4.61 -19.51 10.84
N HIS A 19 3.82 -20.47 11.34
CA HIS A 19 4.02 -21.08 12.65
C HIS A 19 5.42 -21.74 12.81
N ALA A 20 5.98 -22.29 11.74
CA ALA A 20 7.32 -22.89 11.76
C ALA A 20 8.43 -21.84 11.94
N ARG A 21 8.30 -20.68 11.28
CA ARG A 21 9.27 -19.57 11.38
C ARG A 21 9.33 -19.04 12.81
N ILE A 22 8.17 -18.76 13.41
CA ILE A 22 8.10 -18.23 14.78
C ILE A 22 8.63 -19.23 15.81
N ASN A 23 8.28 -20.51 15.71
CA ASN A 23 8.81 -21.52 16.63
C ASN A 23 10.33 -21.65 16.54
N THR A 24 10.90 -21.54 15.34
CA THR A 24 12.36 -21.56 15.16
C THR A 24 13.01 -20.37 15.84
N ALA A 25 12.42 -19.17 15.72
CA ALA A 25 12.93 -17.96 16.35
C ALA A 25 12.83 -18.05 17.89
N VAL A 26 11.67 -18.41 18.41
CA VAL A 26 11.43 -18.60 19.85
C VAL A 26 12.33 -19.69 20.44
N ALA A 27 12.58 -20.79 19.72
CA ALA A 27 13.48 -21.85 20.18
C ALA A 27 14.91 -21.34 20.39
N LYS A 28 15.41 -20.48 19.49
CA LYS A 28 16.78 -19.94 19.51
C LYS A 28 16.98 -18.79 20.50
N GLY A 29 15.95 -17.99 20.75
CA GLY A 29 16.07 -16.80 21.62
C GLY A 29 16.37 -17.17 23.08
N ASP A 30 17.10 -16.30 23.78
CA ASP A 30 17.23 -16.40 25.24
C ASP A 30 15.86 -16.14 25.89
N LYS A 31 15.52 -16.93 26.91
CA LYS A 31 14.17 -16.99 27.48
C LYS A 31 14.21 -16.91 28.99
N SER A 32 13.30 -16.13 29.57
CA SER A 32 13.11 -16.08 31.01
C SER A 32 11.64 -16.00 31.37
N VAL A 33 11.21 -16.77 32.37
CA VAL A 33 9.83 -16.72 32.86
C VAL A 33 9.65 -15.44 33.67
N LEU A 34 8.77 -14.56 33.19
CA LEU A 34 8.39 -13.32 33.87
C LEU A 34 7.28 -13.57 34.90
N PHE A 35 6.32 -14.42 34.53
CA PHE A 35 5.13 -14.69 35.32
C PHE A 35 4.68 -16.15 35.18
N GLY A 36 4.06 -16.69 36.23
CA GLY A 36 3.66 -18.10 36.31
C GLY A 36 4.74 -19.01 36.89
N GLU A 37 4.38 -20.27 37.18
CA GLU A 37 5.29 -21.27 37.76
C GLU A 37 5.78 -22.32 36.75
N GLN A 38 5.24 -22.28 35.54
CA GLN A 38 5.53 -23.29 34.54
C GLN A 38 6.90 -23.06 33.91
N THR A 39 7.92 -23.72 34.47
CA THR A 39 9.31 -23.71 33.98
C THR A 39 9.65 -24.94 33.12
N ARG A 40 8.78 -25.96 33.12
CA ARG A 40 8.83 -27.18 32.31
C ARG A 40 7.43 -27.69 31.99
N LEU A 41 7.29 -28.40 30.88
CA LEU A 41 6.03 -29.05 30.50
C LEU A 41 6.08 -30.55 30.80
N PRO A 42 4.99 -31.14 31.32
CA PRO A 42 4.90 -32.59 31.51
C PRO A 42 5.15 -33.40 30.23
N TYR A 43 4.90 -32.80 29.06
CA TYR A 43 4.97 -33.44 27.75
C TYR A 43 6.31 -33.25 27.02
N PHE A 44 7.19 -32.40 27.56
CA PHE A 44 8.53 -32.16 27.01
C PHE A 44 9.56 -32.27 28.14
N PRO A 45 9.75 -33.48 28.70
CA PRO A 45 10.64 -33.70 29.84
C PRO A 45 12.12 -33.45 29.50
N ASP A 46 12.47 -33.48 28.21
CA ASP A 46 13.81 -33.22 27.70
C ASP A 46 14.13 -31.72 27.59
N ASP A 47 13.14 -30.83 27.75
CA ASP A 47 13.37 -29.38 27.69
C ASP A 47 14.11 -28.90 28.96
N GLU A 48 15.12 -28.06 28.77
CA GLU A 48 15.82 -27.39 29.87
C GLU A 48 14.85 -26.47 30.63
N PRO A 49 14.93 -26.41 31.97
CA PRO A 49 14.07 -25.54 32.75
C PRO A 49 14.44 -24.08 32.48
N LEU A 50 13.45 -23.26 32.15
CA LEU A 50 13.68 -21.84 31.90
C LEU A 50 13.97 -21.08 33.21
N PRO A 51 14.94 -20.16 33.23
CA PRO A 51 15.20 -19.31 34.39
C PRO A 51 13.98 -18.44 34.67
N LYS A 52 13.62 -18.29 35.96
CA LYS A 52 12.51 -17.42 36.40
C LYS A 52 13.08 -16.14 36.99
N LEU A 53 12.53 -15.00 36.57
CA LEU A 53 12.93 -13.70 37.11
C LEU A 53 12.53 -13.59 38.58
N HIS A 54 13.41 -12.96 39.37
CA HIS A 54 13.19 -12.74 40.79
C HIS A 54 12.04 -11.73 41.01
N ALA A 55 11.29 -11.86 42.10
CA ALA A 55 10.10 -11.02 42.38
C ALA A 55 10.39 -9.50 42.46
N GLY A 56 11.62 -9.13 42.80
CA GLY A 56 12.11 -7.74 42.84
C GLY A 56 12.74 -7.24 41.53
N ASP A 57 12.75 -8.04 40.47
CA ASP A 57 13.22 -7.61 39.16
C ASP A 57 12.32 -6.46 38.63
N PRO A 58 12.89 -5.38 38.07
CA PRO A 58 12.11 -4.26 37.55
C PRO A 58 11.03 -4.67 36.55
N LEU A 59 11.28 -5.66 35.69
CA LEU A 59 10.31 -6.13 34.71
C LEU A 59 9.15 -6.87 35.38
N VAL A 60 9.42 -7.63 36.45
CA VAL A 60 8.37 -8.30 37.25
C VAL A 60 7.50 -7.26 37.94
N LEU A 61 8.12 -6.22 38.52
CA LEU A 61 7.39 -5.11 39.16
C LEU A 61 6.55 -4.33 38.16
N LEU A 62 7.08 -4.06 36.96
CA LEU A 62 6.36 -3.46 35.85
C LEU A 62 5.14 -4.31 35.47
N PHE A 63 5.34 -5.61 35.28
CA PHE A 63 4.28 -6.54 34.91
C PHE A 63 3.17 -6.65 35.96
N TRP A 64 3.50 -6.56 37.25
CA TRP A 64 2.49 -6.46 38.30
C TRP A 64 1.60 -5.23 38.17
N LYS A 65 2.13 -4.10 37.68
CA LYS A 65 1.31 -2.91 37.39
C LYS A 65 0.38 -3.13 36.19
N VAL A 66 0.83 -3.89 35.18
CA VAL A 66 0.00 -4.35 34.05
C VAL A 66 -1.14 -5.24 34.53
N LEU A 67 -0.85 -6.28 35.32
CA LEU A 67 -1.88 -7.18 35.86
C LEU A 67 -2.92 -6.44 36.70
N ARG A 68 -2.55 -5.37 37.43
CA ARG A 68 -3.52 -4.55 38.18
C ARG A 68 -4.58 -3.89 37.30
N LYS A 69 -4.30 -3.67 36.01
CA LYS A 69 -5.28 -3.14 35.03
C LYS A 69 -6.24 -4.22 34.52
N VAL A 70 -5.85 -5.50 34.61
CA VAL A 70 -6.72 -6.63 34.27
C VAL A 70 -7.82 -6.78 35.34
N PRO A 71 -9.09 -6.95 34.95
CA PRO A 71 -10.19 -7.17 35.89
C PRO A 71 -9.92 -8.35 36.82
N GLU A 72 -10.30 -8.23 38.09
CA GLU A 72 -9.93 -9.18 39.13
C GLU A 72 -10.27 -10.64 38.78
N ASN A 73 -11.48 -10.92 38.29
CA ASN A 73 -11.88 -12.27 37.90
C ASN A 73 -10.96 -12.87 36.82
N LEU A 74 -10.55 -12.06 35.83
CA LEU A 74 -9.68 -12.51 34.75
C LEU A 74 -8.22 -12.61 35.22
N ARG A 75 -7.78 -11.66 36.07
CA ARG A 75 -6.46 -11.68 36.67
C ARG A 75 -6.27 -12.94 37.52
N THR A 76 -7.25 -13.30 38.35
CA THR A 76 -7.20 -14.51 39.16
C THR A 76 -7.11 -15.75 38.28
N ALA A 77 -7.96 -15.85 37.25
CA ALA A 77 -7.90 -16.95 36.30
C ALA A 77 -6.53 -17.07 35.60
N LEU A 78 -5.92 -15.96 35.19
CA LEU A 78 -4.57 -15.95 34.62
C LEU A 78 -3.48 -16.39 35.61
N ILE A 79 -3.64 -16.08 36.90
CA ILE A 79 -2.68 -16.46 37.95
C ILE A 79 -2.80 -17.94 38.31
N GLU A 80 -4.03 -18.45 38.42
CA GLU A 80 -4.31 -19.82 38.83
C GLU A 80 -4.19 -20.83 37.68
N ALA A 81 -4.37 -20.38 36.45
CA ALA A 81 -4.17 -21.22 35.28
C ALA A 81 -2.72 -21.71 35.21
N PRO A 82 -2.49 -22.95 34.78
CA PRO A 82 -1.16 -23.50 34.55
C PRO A 82 -0.60 -22.90 33.26
N LEU A 83 -0.25 -21.63 33.30
CA LEU A 83 0.33 -20.86 32.20
C LEU A 83 1.57 -20.11 32.64
N SER A 84 2.41 -19.77 31.68
CA SER A 84 3.56 -18.89 31.88
C SER A 84 3.50 -17.73 30.90
N LEU A 85 4.00 -16.57 31.35
CA LEU A 85 4.42 -15.52 30.44
C LEU A 85 5.94 -15.52 30.39
N THR A 86 6.47 -15.80 29.21
CA THR A 86 7.90 -15.98 28.98
C THR A 86 8.42 -14.82 28.14
N LEU A 87 9.42 -14.13 28.67
CA LEU A 87 10.14 -13.12 27.92
C LEU A 87 11.13 -13.78 26.98
N VAL A 88 11.14 -13.30 25.74
CA VAL A 88 12.22 -13.56 24.78
C VAL A 88 13.14 -12.35 24.80
N ARG A 89 14.37 -12.56 25.25
CA ARG A 89 15.36 -11.51 25.56
C ARG A 89 16.22 -11.22 24.34
N ASP A 90 15.58 -10.64 23.32
CA ASP A 90 16.24 -10.23 22.09
C ASP A 90 16.01 -8.73 21.83
N ASP A 91 16.82 -8.13 20.96
CA ASP A 91 16.69 -6.72 20.56
C ASP A 91 15.68 -6.51 19.41
N THR A 92 14.93 -7.56 19.05
CA THR A 92 13.88 -7.55 18.03
C THR A 92 12.54 -8.08 18.52
N LEU A 93 11.51 -7.97 17.68
CA LEU A 93 10.28 -8.74 17.83
C LEU A 93 10.56 -10.24 17.63
N LEU A 94 9.61 -11.11 18.01
CA LEU A 94 9.79 -12.57 17.93
C LEU A 94 10.06 -13.05 16.49
N HIS A 95 9.43 -12.37 15.53
CA HIS A 95 9.79 -12.44 14.13
C HIS A 95 9.75 -11.03 13.55
N PHE A 96 10.76 -10.66 12.76
CA PHE A 96 10.82 -9.35 12.12
C PHE A 96 11.54 -9.47 10.78
N GLU A 97 10.79 -9.30 9.70
CA GLU A 97 11.34 -9.18 8.35
C GLU A 97 11.36 -7.72 7.91
N ASN A 98 10.22 -7.04 8.05
CA ASN A 98 10.06 -5.61 7.81
C ASN A 98 8.89 -5.09 8.66
N TYR A 99 8.57 -3.81 8.57
CA TYR A 99 7.51 -3.25 9.42
C TYR A 99 6.10 -3.76 9.08
N ARG A 100 5.85 -4.27 7.86
CA ARG A 100 4.58 -4.87 7.41
C ARG A 100 4.56 -6.40 7.54
N CYS A 101 5.64 -7.01 8.06
CA CYS A 101 5.78 -8.45 8.24
C CYS A 101 6.57 -8.76 9.51
N HIS A 102 5.85 -8.95 10.61
CA HIS A 102 6.41 -9.15 11.93
C HIS A 102 5.47 -9.89 12.88
N GLN A 103 6.00 -10.52 13.93
CA GLN A 103 5.21 -11.11 15.00
C GLN A 103 5.71 -10.63 16.36
N ALA A 104 4.81 -9.99 17.10
CA ALA A 104 5.09 -9.34 18.37
C ALA A 104 4.72 -10.20 19.57
N LEU A 105 3.72 -11.09 19.44
CA LEU A 105 3.34 -12.03 20.50
C LEU A 105 3.12 -13.40 19.88
N HIS A 106 3.47 -14.46 20.60
CA HIS A 106 3.21 -15.83 20.17
C HIS A 106 2.61 -16.67 21.30
N ILE A 107 1.58 -17.46 20.99
CA ILE A 107 0.91 -18.35 21.94
C ILE A 107 1.37 -19.79 21.68
N GLY A 108 2.13 -20.33 22.61
CA GLY A 108 2.50 -21.74 22.59
C GLY A 108 1.45 -22.58 23.30
N CYS A 109 0.36 -22.97 22.63
CA CYS A 109 -0.76 -23.70 23.24
C CYS A 109 -0.33 -24.98 23.97
N ARG A 110 0.44 -25.85 23.32
CA ARG A 110 0.97 -27.08 23.95
C ARG A 110 1.96 -26.77 25.07
N ARG A 111 2.62 -25.60 25.00
CA ARG A 111 3.56 -25.11 26.00
C ARG A 111 2.91 -24.31 27.13
N ARG A 112 1.60 -24.05 27.02
CA ARG A 112 0.84 -23.20 27.94
C ARG A 112 1.55 -21.89 28.24
N THR A 113 2.12 -21.27 27.21
CA THR A 113 2.97 -20.08 27.38
C THR A 113 2.63 -18.99 26.40
N ILE A 114 2.72 -17.75 26.88
CA ILE A 114 2.65 -16.54 26.08
C ILE A 114 4.07 -16.02 25.96
N TYR A 115 4.61 -16.01 24.74
CA TYR A 115 5.92 -15.44 24.45
C TYR A 115 5.79 -13.95 24.15
N LEU A 116 6.55 -13.14 24.87
CA LEU A 116 6.57 -11.69 24.74
C LEU A 116 8.02 -11.21 24.57
N PRO A 117 8.38 -10.48 23.51
CA PRO A 117 9.66 -9.81 23.38
C PRO A 117 9.89 -8.80 24.52
N GLU A 118 11.08 -8.83 25.12
CA GLU A 118 11.45 -7.87 26.16
C GLU A 118 11.40 -6.42 25.66
N ILE A 119 11.76 -6.18 24.38
CA ILE A 119 11.72 -4.85 23.76
C ILE A 119 10.34 -4.18 23.83
N LEU A 120 9.23 -4.93 23.84
CA LEU A 120 7.89 -4.35 23.92
C LEU A 120 7.57 -3.78 25.30
N LEU A 121 8.17 -4.33 26.37
CA LEU A 121 8.03 -3.79 27.72
C LEU A 121 8.79 -2.47 27.87
N HIS A 122 10.03 -2.44 27.38
CA HIS A 122 10.84 -1.21 27.35
C HIS A 122 10.19 -0.13 26.48
N ALA A 123 9.74 -0.51 25.27
CA ALA A 123 9.04 0.38 24.35
C ALA A 123 7.78 1.03 24.95
N ALA A 124 7.08 0.31 25.83
CA ALA A 124 5.91 0.81 26.53
C ALA A 124 6.27 1.74 27.69
N GLU A 125 7.32 1.40 28.46
CA GLU A 125 7.83 2.22 29.56
C GLU A 125 8.42 3.54 29.06
N ASP A 126 9.26 3.50 28.03
CA ASP A 126 9.92 4.68 27.43
C ASP A 126 8.93 5.70 26.88
N ARG A 127 7.81 5.22 26.32
CA ARG A 127 6.75 6.07 25.77
C ARG A 127 5.78 6.58 26.85
N GLY A 128 5.98 6.19 28.11
CA GLY A 128 5.13 6.57 29.23
C GLY A 128 3.69 6.10 29.09
N TYR A 129 3.46 4.99 28.37
CA TYR A 129 2.10 4.51 28.12
C TYR A 129 1.44 3.97 29.38
N ASP A 130 0.11 4.09 29.43
CA ASP A 130 -0.68 3.45 30.47
C ASP A 130 -0.47 1.92 30.39
N TYR A 131 -0.19 1.29 31.52
CA TYR A 131 -0.07 -0.17 31.66
C TYR A 131 -1.28 -0.93 31.08
N TRP A 132 -2.42 -0.27 30.88
CA TRP A 132 -3.57 -0.76 30.13
C TRP A 132 -3.19 -1.28 28.73
N ALA A 133 -2.36 -0.55 27.97
CA ALA A 133 -2.01 -0.98 26.61
C ALA A 133 -1.32 -2.35 26.63
N ILE A 134 -0.38 -2.60 27.55
CA ILE A 134 0.22 -3.94 27.69
C ILE A 134 -0.81 -4.97 28.18
N ALA A 135 -1.73 -4.55 29.06
CA ALA A 135 -2.77 -5.43 29.58
C ALA A 135 -3.72 -5.91 28.47
N GLU A 136 -3.97 -5.13 27.42
CA GLU A 136 -4.71 -5.56 26.22
C GLU A 136 -4.05 -6.79 25.59
N GLY A 137 -2.75 -6.73 25.30
CA GLY A 137 -2.01 -7.86 24.72
C GLY A 137 -2.06 -9.11 25.62
N VAL A 138 -1.96 -8.93 26.94
CA VAL A 138 -2.07 -10.02 27.92
C VAL A 138 -3.48 -10.61 27.96
N ILE A 139 -4.52 -9.78 27.92
CA ILE A 139 -5.91 -10.24 27.90
C ILE A 139 -6.19 -10.97 26.60
N TYR A 140 -5.75 -10.44 25.46
CA TYR A 140 -5.91 -11.08 24.15
C TYR A 140 -5.32 -12.49 24.14
N ALA A 141 -4.03 -12.60 24.45
CA ALA A 141 -3.33 -13.87 24.41
C ALA A 141 -3.80 -14.83 25.52
N GLY A 142 -4.03 -14.29 26.70
CA GLY A 142 -4.52 -15.01 27.86
C GLY A 142 -5.91 -15.61 27.65
N TRP A 143 -6.81 -14.86 27.03
CA TRP A 143 -8.16 -15.33 26.71
C TRP A 143 -8.11 -16.55 25.78
N MET A 144 -7.42 -16.42 24.65
CA MET A 144 -7.29 -17.50 23.67
C MET A 144 -6.63 -18.76 24.23
N ILE A 145 -5.57 -18.61 25.03
CA ILE A 145 -4.89 -19.79 25.60
C ILE A 145 -5.74 -20.48 26.67
N MET A 146 -6.48 -19.73 27.49
CA MET A 146 -7.39 -20.32 28.48
C MET A 146 -8.57 -21.02 27.81
N ASP A 147 -9.11 -20.49 26.70
CA ASP A 147 -10.14 -21.16 25.91
C ASP A 147 -9.63 -22.46 25.27
N TYR A 148 -8.41 -22.45 24.74
CA TYR A 148 -7.76 -23.68 24.26
C TYR A 148 -7.59 -24.70 25.39
N LEU A 149 -7.19 -24.27 26.59
CA LEU A 149 -7.03 -25.15 27.74
C LEU A 149 -8.37 -25.69 28.25
N LEU A 150 -9.42 -24.88 28.28
CA LEU A 150 -10.78 -25.32 28.58
C LEU A 150 -11.22 -26.43 27.60
N LEU A 151 -10.97 -26.24 26.30
CA LEU A 151 -11.24 -27.26 25.30
C LEU A 151 -10.45 -28.56 25.55
N VAL A 152 -9.17 -28.45 25.91
CA VAL A 152 -8.31 -29.59 26.27
C VAL A 152 -8.85 -30.33 27.49
N ASP A 153 -9.25 -29.62 28.55
CA ASP A 153 -9.74 -30.23 29.79
C ASP A 153 -11.10 -30.91 29.60
N VAL A 154 -12.01 -30.31 28.83
CA VAL A 154 -13.27 -30.93 28.39
C VAL A 154 -13.01 -32.23 27.62
N LEU A 155 -12.10 -32.19 26.64
CA LEU A 155 -11.77 -33.37 25.83
C LEU A 155 -11.03 -34.44 26.63
N LYS A 156 -10.22 -34.04 27.61
CA LYS A 156 -9.51 -34.95 28.51
C LYS A 156 -10.47 -35.74 29.39
N GLU A 157 -11.44 -35.07 30.02
CA GLU A 157 -12.45 -35.78 30.80
C GLU A 157 -13.35 -36.64 29.89
N TYR A 158 -13.72 -36.15 28.71
CA TYR A 158 -14.44 -36.96 27.74
C TYR A 158 -13.65 -38.21 27.32
N ALA A 159 -12.34 -38.09 27.10
CA ALA A 159 -11.48 -39.22 26.75
C ALA A 159 -11.44 -40.29 27.86
N GLU A 160 -11.49 -39.89 29.13
CA GLU A 160 -11.64 -40.82 30.25
C GLU A 160 -13.00 -41.52 30.25
N LEU A 161 -14.07 -40.78 29.97
CA LEU A 161 -15.42 -41.32 29.88
C LEU A 161 -15.56 -42.29 28.70
N ALA A 162 -15.07 -41.94 27.52
CA ALA A 162 -15.13 -42.75 26.31
C ALA A 162 -14.34 -44.07 26.45
N ARG A 163 -13.21 -44.05 27.18
CA ARG A 163 -12.45 -45.27 27.52
C ARG A 163 -13.19 -46.18 28.51
N LYS A 164 -13.93 -45.60 29.45
CA LYS A 164 -14.72 -46.36 30.44
C LYS A 164 -16.04 -46.89 29.84
N LEU A 165 -16.64 -46.13 28.93
CA LEU A 165 -17.94 -46.39 28.32
C LEU A 165 -17.82 -46.35 26.79
N PRO A 166 -17.42 -47.47 26.15
CA PRO A 166 -17.29 -47.54 24.71
C PRO A 166 -18.60 -47.14 23.99
N GLY A 167 -18.50 -46.24 23.02
CA GLY A 167 -19.66 -45.72 22.27
C GLY A 167 -20.39 -44.55 22.92
N TYR A 168 -19.98 -44.10 24.12
CA TYR A 168 -20.57 -42.94 24.78
C TYR A 168 -20.21 -41.65 24.04
N ARG A 169 -21.23 -40.90 23.59
CA ARG A 169 -21.07 -39.71 22.75
C ARG A 169 -20.94 -38.44 23.58
N LEU A 170 -20.15 -37.49 23.07
CA LEU A 170 -20.08 -36.12 23.59
C LEU A 170 -21.32 -35.31 23.17
N GLY A 171 -22.48 -35.67 23.73
CA GLY A 171 -23.75 -34.97 23.48
C GLY A 171 -23.85 -33.62 24.17
N GLU A 172 -24.84 -32.80 23.77
CA GLU A 172 -24.98 -31.40 24.22
C GLU A 172 -25.01 -31.25 25.75
N ALA A 173 -25.80 -32.05 26.45
CA ALA A 173 -25.89 -31.99 27.91
C ALA A 173 -24.56 -32.31 28.60
N LEU A 174 -23.77 -33.23 28.03
CA LEU A 174 -22.44 -33.55 28.55
C LEU A 174 -21.46 -32.42 28.25
N GLN A 175 -21.54 -31.81 27.07
CA GLN A 175 -20.71 -30.65 26.72
C GLN A 175 -20.94 -29.51 27.69
N THR A 176 -22.19 -29.13 27.96
CA THR A 176 -22.52 -28.08 28.93
C THR A 176 -21.96 -28.40 30.31
N ARG A 177 -22.21 -29.62 30.82
CA ARG A 177 -21.69 -30.04 32.13
C ARG A 177 -20.17 -29.95 32.20
N LEU A 178 -19.45 -30.49 31.20
CA LEU A 178 -17.99 -30.49 31.19
C LEU A 178 -17.43 -29.07 31.06
N VAL A 179 -18.05 -28.21 30.27
CA VAL A 179 -17.63 -26.80 30.18
C VAL A 179 -17.84 -26.10 31.51
N ASP A 180 -18.99 -26.30 32.18
CA ASP A 180 -19.26 -25.70 33.49
C ASP A 180 -18.28 -26.18 34.57
N ASP A 181 -17.93 -27.47 34.56
CA ASP A 181 -17.01 -28.09 35.52
C ASP A 181 -15.56 -27.57 35.39
N HIS A 182 -15.13 -27.21 34.16
CA HIS A 182 -13.74 -26.82 33.87
C HIS A 182 -13.55 -25.31 33.58
N ASN A 183 -14.61 -24.54 33.40
CA ASN A 183 -14.51 -23.11 33.08
C ASN A 183 -14.03 -22.29 34.29
N ASN A 184 -12.92 -21.56 34.10
CA ASN A 184 -12.30 -20.74 35.15
C ASN A 184 -12.28 -19.23 34.84
N HIS A 185 -12.59 -18.81 33.61
CA HIS A 185 -12.39 -17.42 33.17
C HIS A 185 -13.60 -16.77 32.49
N ARG A 186 -14.50 -17.56 31.88
CA ARG A 186 -15.71 -17.04 31.22
C ARG A 186 -16.80 -16.78 32.26
N ARG A 187 -17.45 -15.62 32.16
CA ARG A 187 -18.55 -15.25 33.05
C ARG A 187 -19.83 -15.94 32.62
N ASP A 188 -20.49 -16.61 33.56
CA ASP A 188 -21.84 -17.11 33.36
C ASP A 188 -22.90 -16.07 33.74
N HIS A 189 -24.03 -16.07 33.03
CA HIS A 189 -25.13 -15.14 33.23
C HIS A 189 -26.46 -15.78 32.82
N ALA A 190 -27.53 -15.53 33.59
CA ALA A 190 -28.85 -16.15 33.37
C ALA A 190 -29.49 -15.85 32.01
N SER A 191 -29.09 -14.75 31.36
CA SER A 191 -29.47 -14.42 29.98
C SER A 191 -28.39 -14.90 29.02
N ALA A 192 -28.74 -15.84 28.13
CA ALA A 192 -27.82 -16.47 27.18
C ALA A 192 -27.03 -15.45 26.33
N GLY A 193 -27.66 -14.37 25.88
CA GLY A 193 -26.98 -13.31 25.10
C GLY A 193 -25.98 -12.45 25.91
N ARG A 194 -25.75 -12.77 27.18
CA ARG A 194 -24.76 -12.14 28.06
C ARG A 194 -23.85 -13.15 28.77
N SER A 195 -24.06 -14.46 28.57
CA SER A 195 -23.23 -15.50 29.16
C SER A 195 -22.08 -15.82 28.21
N GLU A 196 -20.85 -15.57 28.68
CA GLU A 196 -19.64 -15.91 27.93
C GLU A 196 -19.45 -17.44 27.88
N VAL A 197 -20.01 -18.17 28.85
CA VAL A 197 -20.03 -19.64 28.87
C VAL A 197 -20.96 -20.19 27.79
N ALA A 198 -22.18 -19.65 27.69
CA ALA A 198 -23.10 -20.02 26.62
C ALA A 198 -22.53 -19.71 25.23
N GLU A 199 -21.86 -18.56 25.09
CA GLU A 199 -21.15 -18.17 23.86
C GLU A 199 -20.09 -19.23 23.45
N PHE A 200 -19.29 -19.72 24.40
CA PHE A 200 -18.30 -20.77 24.15
C PHE A 200 -18.94 -22.08 23.72
N ILE A 201 -19.97 -22.52 24.45
CA ILE A 201 -20.69 -23.78 24.15
C ILE A 201 -21.29 -23.69 22.75
N ASP A 202 -22.02 -22.62 22.43
CA ASP A 202 -22.67 -22.45 21.14
C ASP A 202 -21.65 -22.40 19.99
N GLY A 203 -20.52 -21.72 20.19
CA GLY A 203 -19.45 -21.61 19.18
C GLY A 203 -18.79 -22.95 18.86
N TYR A 204 -18.55 -23.80 19.87
CA TYR A 204 -17.90 -25.10 19.69
C TYR A 204 -18.84 -26.30 19.54
N LYS A 205 -20.14 -26.13 19.82
CA LYS A 205 -21.16 -27.19 19.81
C LYS A 205 -21.06 -28.10 18.60
N GLY A 206 -21.06 -27.50 17.40
CA GLY A 206 -21.04 -28.25 16.14
C GLY A 206 -19.76 -29.06 15.94
N LYS A 207 -18.62 -28.58 16.46
CA LYS A 207 -17.33 -29.27 16.35
C LYS A 207 -17.19 -30.38 17.40
N LEU A 208 -17.59 -30.11 18.64
CA LEU A 208 -17.59 -31.11 19.73
C LEU A 208 -18.55 -32.26 19.46
N LEU A 209 -19.72 -32.01 18.87
CA LEU A 209 -20.68 -33.05 18.48
C LEU A 209 -20.11 -34.01 17.41
N ARG A 210 -19.11 -33.59 16.63
CA ARG A 210 -18.50 -34.40 15.58
C ARG A 210 -17.41 -35.33 16.10
N VAL A 211 -16.93 -35.13 17.34
CA VAL A 211 -15.95 -36.02 17.95
C VAL A 211 -16.58 -37.38 18.17
N THR A 212 -16.03 -38.40 17.52
CA THR A 212 -16.53 -39.76 17.73
C THR A 212 -15.99 -40.36 19.03
N PRO A 213 -16.68 -41.34 19.63
CA PRO A 213 -16.17 -42.06 20.80
C PRO A 213 -14.80 -42.69 20.55
N GLU A 214 -14.53 -43.16 19.33
CA GLU A 214 -13.23 -43.73 18.95
C GLU A 214 -12.12 -42.68 18.93
N GLN A 215 -12.39 -41.49 18.39
CA GLN A 215 -11.45 -40.37 18.43
C GLN A 215 -11.18 -39.95 19.88
N GLY A 216 -12.24 -39.72 20.67
CA GLY A 216 -12.10 -39.33 22.06
C GLY A 216 -11.34 -40.33 22.91
N ALA A 217 -11.49 -41.64 22.66
CA ALA A 217 -10.81 -42.67 23.45
C ALA A 217 -9.34 -42.89 23.09
N ASN A 218 -8.95 -42.66 21.83
CA ASN A 218 -7.67 -43.13 21.29
C ASN A 218 -6.73 -42.02 20.78
N GLU A 219 -7.24 -40.83 20.46
CA GLU A 219 -6.43 -39.73 19.93
C GLU A 219 -5.74 -38.93 21.06
N ASP A 220 -4.58 -38.33 20.76
CA ASP A 220 -3.94 -37.37 21.68
C ASP A 220 -4.87 -36.17 21.88
N VAL A 221 -5.21 -35.86 23.13
CA VAL A 221 -6.17 -34.80 23.47
C VAL A 221 -5.75 -33.44 22.88
N PHE A 222 -4.45 -33.14 22.84
CA PHE A 222 -3.96 -31.88 22.25
C PHE A 222 -4.07 -31.86 20.72
N ALA A 223 -3.91 -33.01 20.06
CA ALA A 223 -4.12 -33.13 18.62
C ALA A 223 -5.61 -32.93 18.28
N LEU A 224 -6.50 -33.59 19.03
CA LEU A 224 -7.94 -33.46 18.87
C LEU A 224 -8.42 -32.02 19.16
N ALA A 225 -7.95 -31.41 20.26
CA ALA A 225 -8.25 -30.02 20.58
C ALA A 225 -7.77 -29.06 19.48
N ARG A 226 -6.58 -29.29 18.91
CA ARG A 226 -6.06 -28.49 17.78
C ARG A 226 -6.93 -28.62 16.54
N GLY A 227 -7.44 -29.81 16.25
CA GLY A 227 -8.35 -30.04 15.12
C GLY A 227 -9.71 -29.34 15.27
N ILE A 228 -10.14 -29.09 16.51
CA ILE A 228 -11.40 -28.41 16.83
C ILE A 228 -11.22 -26.88 16.94
N PHE A 229 -10.10 -26.43 17.49
CA PHE A 229 -9.85 -25.03 17.82
C PHE A 229 -10.09 -24.11 16.63
N ASP A 230 -10.84 -23.03 16.85
CA ASP A 230 -11.23 -22.08 15.81
C ASP A 230 -10.50 -20.76 15.99
N SER A 231 -9.36 -20.58 15.30
CA SER A 231 -8.55 -19.38 15.50
C SER A 231 -9.29 -18.08 15.16
N GLU A 232 -10.13 -18.06 14.13
CA GLU A 232 -10.84 -16.84 13.74
C GLU A 232 -11.90 -16.45 14.78
N LEU A 233 -12.63 -17.44 15.29
CA LEU A 233 -13.61 -17.22 16.36
C LEU A 233 -12.94 -16.77 17.66
N GLU A 234 -11.81 -17.37 18.01
CA GLU A 234 -11.06 -17.09 19.23
C GLU A 234 -10.43 -15.71 19.23
N GLN A 235 -9.84 -15.29 18.10
CA GLN A 235 -9.34 -13.93 17.94
C GLN A 235 -10.48 -12.91 18.08
N ARG A 236 -11.65 -13.19 17.50
CA ARG A 236 -12.83 -12.32 17.61
C ARG A 236 -13.29 -12.18 19.06
N TRP A 237 -13.44 -13.29 19.77
CA TRP A 237 -13.84 -13.26 21.18
C TRP A 237 -12.81 -12.55 22.07
N ALA A 238 -11.52 -12.73 21.80
CA ALA A 238 -10.47 -12.02 22.52
C ALA A 238 -10.55 -10.49 22.27
N HIS A 239 -10.77 -10.06 21.03
CA HIS A 239 -11.01 -8.64 20.71
C HIS A 239 -12.26 -8.10 21.38
N ASP A 240 -13.39 -8.80 21.28
CA ASP A 240 -14.65 -8.40 21.92
C ASP A 240 -14.50 -8.31 23.44
N LYS A 241 -13.74 -9.22 24.05
CA LYS A 241 -13.46 -9.19 25.49
C LYS A 241 -12.68 -7.94 25.89
N MET A 242 -11.63 -7.60 25.14
CA MET A 242 -10.86 -6.37 25.37
C MET A 242 -11.74 -5.13 25.24
N GLU A 243 -12.54 -5.07 24.17
CA GLU A 243 -13.48 -3.97 23.91
C GLU A 243 -14.49 -3.78 25.06
N ARG A 244 -15.08 -4.88 25.54
CA ARG A 244 -15.99 -4.89 26.70
C ARG A 244 -15.30 -4.38 27.96
N ILE A 245 -14.07 -4.84 28.25
CA ILE A 245 -13.31 -4.39 29.43
C ILE A 245 -12.97 -2.91 29.32
N ALA A 246 -12.44 -2.46 28.18
CA ALA A 246 -12.11 -1.05 27.95
C ALA A 246 -13.32 -0.14 28.19
N GLN A 247 -14.50 -0.56 27.71
CA GLN A 247 -15.75 0.19 27.90
C GLN A 247 -16.20 0.21 29.37
N VAL A 248 -16.21 -0.95 30.05
CA VAL A 248 -16.70 -1.06 31.44
C VAL A 248 -15.83 -0.26 32.41
N PHE A 249 -14.50 -0.31 32.23
CA PHE A 249 -13.56 0.36 33.13
C PHE A 249 -13.16 1.76 32.65
N SER A 250 -13.76 2.24 31.56
CA SER A 250 -13.46 3.54 30.94
C SER A 250 -11.97 3.75 30.68
N TYR A 251 -11.28 2.69 30.25
CA TYR A 251 -9.86 2.79 29.94
C TYR A 251 -9.64 3.63 28.69
N PRO A 252 -8.54 4.41 28.62
CA PRO A 252 -8.28 5.28 27.49
C PRO A 252 -8.10 4.44 26.22
N ARG A 253 -8.94 4.68 25.21
CA ARG A 253 -8.76 4.15 23.85
C ARG A 253 -7.79 4.99 23.01
N LEU A 254 -7.16 5.98 23.65
CA LEU A 254 -6.12 6.82 23.03
C LEU A 254 -4.89 6.00 22.68
N PHE A 255 -4.64 4.89 23.37
CA PHE A 255 -3.49 4.03 23.15
C PHE A 255 -3.92 2.59 22.95
N LEU A 256 -3.37 1.94 21.93
CA LEU A 256 -3.59 0.53 21.61
C LEU A 256 -2.25 -0.19 21.60
N PHE A 257 -2.17 -1.36 22.23
CA PHE A 257 -0.96 -2.18 22.23
C PHE A 257 -0.40 -2.40 20.82
N ASP A 258 -1.28 -2.74 19.90
CA ASP A 258 -0.95 -3.07 18.52
C ASP A 258 -0.42 -1.85 17.76
N ARG A 259 -1.14 -0.73 17.80
CA ARG A 259 -0.75 0.49 17.07
C ARG A 259 0.50 1.17 17.64
N ASP A 260 0.48 1.44 18.92
CA ASP A 260 1.38 2.43 19.52
C ASP A 260 2.67 1.80 20.03
N ILE A 261 2.59 0.53 20.47
CA ILE A 261 3.74 -0.21 20.99
C ILE A 261 4.29 -1.14 19.90
N ILE A 262 3.46 -2.04 19.34
CA ILE A 262 3.94 -3.03 18.37
C ILE A 262 4.36 -2.36 17.06
N HIS A 263 3.45 -1.68 16.36
CA HIS A 263 3.77 -1.03 15.08
C HIS A 263 4.77 0.12 15.27
N GLY A 264 4.68 0.86 16.38
CA GLY A 264 5.68 1.86 16.76
C GLY A 264 7.09 1.27 16.93
N THR A 265 7.20 0.08 17.52
CA THR A 265 8.49 -0.64 17.67
C THR A 265 8.94 -1.25 16.36
N ALA A 266 8.05 -1.87 15.58
CA ALA A 266 8.35 -2.42 14.26
C ALA A 266 8.89 -1.34 13.31
N ARG A 267 8.29 -0.15 13.33
CA ARG A 267 8.77 1.01 12.56
C ARG A 267 10.15 1.46 13.03
N ALA A 268 10.36 1.64 14.34
CA ALA A 268 11.67 2.03 14.87
C ALA A 268 12.78 1.01 14.54
N LEU A 269 12.46 -0.28 14.57
CA LEU A 269 13.36 -1.36 14.16
C LEU A 269 13.67 -1.30 12.66
N ALA A 270 12.68 -1.00 11.82
CA ALA A 270 12.89 -0.82 10.38
C ALA A 270 13.81 0.37 10.10
N GLU A 271 13.59 1.51 10.77
CA GLU A 271 14.44 2.70 10.68
C GLU A 271 15.89 2.40 11.10
N ALA A 272 16.07 1.75 12.26
CA ALA A 272 17.39 1.40 12.77
C ALA A 272 18.17 0.42 11.85
N LYS A 273 17.44 -0.46 11.14
CA LYS A 273 18.02 -1.42 10.19
C LYS A 273 18.14 -0.88 8.77
N GLY A 274 17.74 0.38 8.52
CA GLY A 274 17.76 0.99 7.19
C GLY A 274 16.82 0.28 6.19
N LEU A 275 15.76 -0.35 6.69
CA LEU A 275 14.75 -1.00 5.85
C LEU A 275 13.80 0.04 5.26
N GLU A 276 13.21 -0.28 4.12
CA GLU A 276 12.23 0.59 3.47
C GLU A 276 10.94 0.67 4.29
N ILE A 277 10.46 1.91 4.53
CA ILE A 277 9.21 2.19 5.26
C ILE A 277 8.17 2.81 4.33
N GLU A 278 8.61 3.58 3.34
CA GLU A 278 7.67 4.09 2.35
C GLU A 278 7.16 2.94 1.47
N PRO A 279 5.88 2.96 1.08
CA PRO A 279 5.32 1.94 0.21
C PRO A 279 6.00 1.98 -1.15
N ARG A 280 6.45 0.81 -1.64
CA ARG A 280 7.06 0.63 -2.98
C ARG A 280 6.18 -0.13 -3.95
N SER A 281 5.14 -0.79 -3.44
CA SER A 281 4.17 -1.54 -4.22
C SER A 281 2.74 -1.15 -3.85
N PHE A 282 1.78 -1.56 -4.70
CA PHE A 282 0.37 -1.40 -4.37
C PHE A 282 -0.01 -2.17 -3.09
N ALA A 283 0.54 -3.38 -2.90
CA ALA A 283 0.28 -4.19 -1.72
C ALA A 283 0.75 -3.49 -0.43
N ASP A 284 1.93 -2.85 -0.47
CA ASP A 284 2.42 -2.03 0.65
C ASP A 284 1.46 -0.88 0.98
N ALA A 285 1.01 -0.15 -0.05
CA ALA A 285 0.12 0.99 0.14
C ALA A 285 -1.26 0.56 0.67
N LEU A 286 -1.78 -0.59 0.21
CA LEU A 286 -3.06 -1.12 0.65
C LEU A 286 -2.98 -1.63 2.09
N HIS A 287 -1.88 -2.30 2.44
CA HIS A 287 -1.56 -2.70 3.80
C HIS A 287 -1.55 -1.48 4.74
N ASP A 288 -0.78 -0.44 4.41
CA ASP A 288 -0.72 0.79 5.21
C ASP A 288 -2.08 1.46 5.39
N TYR A 289 -2.90 1.43 4.34
CA TYR A 289 -4.25 1.98 4.40
C TYR A 289 -5.15 1.17 5.34
N HIS A 290 -5.10 -0.16 5.28
CA HIS A 290 -5.85 -1.03 6.18
C HIS A 290 -5.39 -0.87 7.63
N ASP A 291 -4.09 -0.72 7.87
CA ASP A 291 -3.55 -0.45 9.19
C ASP A 291 -4.10 0.85 9.79
N VAL A 292 -4.08 1.94 9.03
CA VAL A 292 -4.65 3.20 9.53
C VAL A 292 -6.15 3.07 9.80
N LEU A 293 -6.90 2.37 8.95
CA LEU A 293 -8.33 2.13 9.17
C LEU A 293 -8.63 1.24 10.38
N ARG A 294 -7.78 0.23 10.65
CA ARG A 294 -7.87 -0.63 11.84
C ARG A 294 -7.77 0.20 13.12
N PHE A 295 -7.01 1.29 13.09
CA PHE A 295 -6.66 2.10 14.24
C PHE A 295 -7.45 3.41 14.39
N GLU A 296 -7.96 3.97 13.30
CA GLU A 296 -8.71 5.21 13.27
C GLU A 296 -10.18 4.96 12.92
N SER A 297 -11.01 4.73 13.94
CA SER A 297 -12.46 4.55 13.76
C SER A 297 -13.18 5.81 13.21
N HIS A 298 -12.64 6.99 13.48
CA HIS A 298 -13.21 8.28 13.07
C HIS A 298 -12.14 9.18 12.42
N PRO A 299 -11.72 8.85 11.19
CA PRO A 299 -10.64 9.57 10.52
C PRO A 299 -11.02 11.02 10.23
N LEU A 300 -10.06 11.94 10.35
CA LEU A 300 -10.23 13.34 9.98
C LEU A 300 -10.57 13.46 8.49
N MET A 301 -11.48 14.38 8.14
CA MET A 301 -11.81 14.66 6.74
C MET A 301 -10.77 15.62 6.14
N THR A 302 -10.44 15.41 4.86
CA THR A 302 -9.54 16.26 4.08
C THR A 302 -10.05 16.44 2.65
N THR A 303 -9.46 17.39 1.92
CA THR A 303 -9.77 17.63 0.51
C THR A 303 -8.81 16.84 -0.39
N LEU A 304 -9.36 16.08 -1.33
CA LEU A 304 -8.61 15.43 -2.41
C LEU A 304 -9.20 15.89 -3.75
N GLY A 305 -8.47 16.75 -4.47
CA GLY A 305 -9.01 17.43 -5.65
C GLY A 305 -10.23 18.29 -5.28
N LYS A 306 -11.40 17.94 -5.82
CA LYS A 306 -12.68 18.62 -5.52
C LYS A 306 -13.55 17.86 -4.49
N ALA A 307 -13.11 16.69 -4.02
CA ALA A 307 -13.87 15.85 -3.11
C ALA A 307 -13.39 16.02 -1.66
N VAL A 308 -14.32 15.90 -0.71
CA VAL A 308 -14.00 15.75 0.72
C VAL A 308 -14.02 14.27 1.04
N VAL A 309 -12.90 13.73 1.52
CA VAL A 309 -12.72 12.30 1.82
C VAL A 309 -11.99 12.12 3.15
N PRO A 310 -12.08 10.94 3.79
CA PRO A 310 -11.24 10.63 4.95
C PRO A 310 -9.75 10.77 4.62
N LYS A 311 -8.97 11.33 5.53
CA LYS A 311 -7.52 11.56 5.37
C LYS A 311 -6.75 10.28 5.02
N PRO A 312 -6.98 9.12 5.66
CA PRO A 312 -6.29 7.88 5.28
C PRO A 312 -6.57 7.50 3.81
N ARG A 313 -7.80 7.71 3.35
CA ARG A 313 -8.19 7.45 1.96
C ARG A 313 -7.49 8.41 1.00
N ALA A 314 -7.39 9.69 1.34
CA ALA A 314 -6.66 10.65 0.51
C ALA A 314 -5.18 10.27 0.38
N VAL A 315 -4.52 9.95 1.49
CA VAL A 315 -3.12 9.53 1.52
C VAL A 315 -2.92 8.27 0.67
N PHE A 316 -3.77 7.26 0.84
CA PHE A 316 -3.72 6.04 0.02
C PHE A 316 -3.82 6.33 -1.48
N LEU A 317 -4.83 7.09 -1.91
CA LEU A 317 -5.02 7.40 -3.33
C LEU A 317 -3.88 8.23 -3.92
N GLN A 318 -3.32 9.16 -3.14
CA GLN A 318 -2.12 9.91 -3.52
C GLN A 318 -0.92 8.97 -3.68
N THR A 319 -0.72 8.06 -2.73
CA THR A 319 0.35 7.06 -2.78
C THR A 319 0.21 6.16 -4.00
N VAL A 320 -0.99 5.65 -4.30
CA VAL A 320 -1.25 4.82 -5.49
C VAL A 320 -0.87 5.54 -6.78
N VAL A 321 -1.20 6.83 -6.92
CA VAL A 321 -0.80 7.63 -8.11
C VAL A 321 0.71 7.93 -8.11
N ARG A 322 1.29 8.21 -6.95
CA ARG A 322 2.73 8.47 -6.79
C ARG A 322 3.59 7.25 -7.17
N LEU A 323 3.08 6.05 -6.90
CA LEU A 323 3.68 4.77 -7.33
C LEU A 323 3.61 4.51 -8.84
N GLY A 324 2.93 5.37 -9.61
CA GLY A 324 2.88 5.31 -11.06
C GLY A 324 2.23 4.03 -11.60
N ILE A 325 2.87 3.39 -12.58
CA ILE A 325 2.37 2.15 -13.19
C ILE A 325 2.14 1.07 -12.14
N ILE A 326 3.09 0.87 -11.22
CA ILE A 326 3.04 -0.21 -10.22
C ILE A 326 1.81 -0.03 -9.32
N GLY A 327 1.55 1.21 -8.89
CA GLY A 327 0.40 1.53 -8.05
C GLY A 327 -0.92 1.33 -8.77
N LEU A 328 -1.11 1.96 -9.94
CA LEU A 328 -2.38 1.89 -10.66
C LEU A 328 -2.66 0.50 -11.23
N ARG A 329 -1.64 -0.21 -11.75
CA ARG A 329 -1.79 -1.59 -12.20
C ARG A 329 -2.24 -2.49 -11.05
N GLY A 330 -1.52 -2.44 -9.93
CA GLY A 330 -1.86 -3.23 -8.74
C GLY A 330 -3.28 -2.94 -8.25
N PHE A 331 -3.70 -1.67 -8.26
CA PHE A 331 -5.08 -1.29 -7.91
C PHE A 331 -6.12 -1.96 -8.82
N PHE A 332 -5.94 -1.90 -10.15
CA PHE A 332 -6.94 -2.46 -11.07
C PHE A 332 -6.92 -4.00 -11.12
N GLU A 333 -5.77 -4.62 -10.90
CA GLU A 333 -5.66 -6.07 -10.71
C GLU A 333 -6.40 -6.52 -9.44
N ALA A 334 -6.18 -5.83 -8.32
CA ALA A 334 -6.88 -6.08 -7.05
C ALA A 334 -8.40 -5.84 -7.18
N TYR A 335 -8.79 -4.77 -7.89
CA TYR A 335 -10.18 -4.49 -8.21
C TYR A 335 -10.83 -5.62 -9.02
N GLY A 336 -10.10 -6.20 -9.98
CA GLY A 336 -10.61 -7.31 -10.79
C GLY A 336 -10.74 -8.62 -10.03
N ARG A 337 -9.93 -8.82 -8.98
CA ARG A 337 -10.02 -9.96 -8.05
C ARG A 337 -11.09 -9.77 -6.96
N ASP A 338 -11.82 -8.65 -6.98
CA ASP A 338 -12.77 -8.24 -5.93
C ASP A 338 -12.13 -8.25 -4.53
N GLU A 339 -10.88 -7.77 -4.45
CA GLU A 339 -10.15 -7.70 -3.18
C GLU A 339 -10.91 -6.81 -2.17
N PRO A 340 -11.11 -7.25 -0.91
CA PRO A 340 -11.90 -6.53 0.08
C PRO A 340 -11.46 -5.06 0.24
N GLY A 341 -12.43 -4.15 0.25
CA GLY A 341 -12.19 -2.71 0.43
C GLY A 341 -11.72 -1.96 -0.82
N VAL A 342 -11.14 -2.62 -1.84
CA VAL A 342 -10.67 -1.96 -3.07
C VAL A 342 -11.82 -1.44 -3.92
N ARG A 343 -12.94 -2.16 -3.94
CA ARG A 343 -14.12 -1.81 -4.74
C ARG A 343 -14.71 -0.45 -4.40
N ASP A 344 -14.70 -0.08 -3.12
CA ASP A 344 -15.23 1.20 -2.64
C ASP A 344 -14.29 2.37 -2.94
N LEU A 345 -13.04 2.08 -3.33
CA LEU A 345 -12.01 3.06 -3.65
C LEU A 345 -11.97 3.42 -5.14
N VAL A 346 -12.62 2.64 -6.01
CA VAL A 346 -12.55 2.86 -7.48
C VAL A 346 -13.13 4.22 -7.89
N HIS A 347 -14.26 4.62 -7.30
CA HIS A 347 -14.90 5.89 -7.61
C HIS A 347 -14.10 7.08 -7.05
N PRO A 348 -13.66 7.07 -5.78
CA PRO A 348 -12.70 8.05 -5.26
C PRO A 348 -11.41 8.18 -6.08
N LEU A 349 -10.78 7.06 -6.47
CA LEU A 349 -9.58 7.07 -7.30
C LEU A 349 -9.85 7.76 -8.63
N TRP A 350 -10.94 7.42 -9.29
CA TRP A 350 -11.33 8.05 -10.56
C TRP A 350 -11.53 9.56 -10.43
N MET A 351 -12.30 9.99 -9.43
CA MET A 351 -12.52 11.42 -9.20
C MET A 351 -11.20 12.16 -8.94
N TYR A 352 -10.26 11.51 -8.26
CA TYR A 352 -8.93 12.05 -8.05
C TYR A 352 -8.12 12.12 -9.35
N LEU A 353 -8.05 11.05 -10.15
CA LEU A 353 -7.38 11.06 -11.47
C LEU A 353 -7.93 12.14 -12.40
N CYS A 354 -9.25 12.33 -12.43
CA CYS A 354 -9.89 13.41 -13.19
C CYS A 354 -9.48 14.80 -12.68
N SER A 355 -9.25 14.96 -11.37
CA SER A 355 -8.78 16.23 -10.81
C SER A 355 -7.32 16.55 -11.15
N LEU A 356 -6.53 15.52 -11.46
CA LEU A 356 -5.13 15.63 -11.89
C LEU A 356 -4.97 15.76 -13.41
N SER A 357 -6.06 15.88 -14.17
CA SER A 357 -6.01 15.89 -15.63
C SER A 357 -6.69 17.12 -16.21
N SER A 358 -6.05 17.72 -17.21
CA SER A 358 -6.70 18.67 -18.10
C SER A 358 -7.60 18.05 -19.18
N ASP A 359 -7.58 16.72 -19.33
CA ASP A 359 -8.50 15.95 -20.16
C ASP A 359 -9.33 14.95 -19.33
N PRO A 360 -10.20 15.41 -18.40
CA PRO A 360 -11.01 14.51 -17.59
C PRO A 360 -11.85 13.54 -18.43
N ALA A 361 -12.39 13.98 -19.58
CA ALA A 361 -13.16 13.13 -20.47
C ALA A 361 -12.34 11.94 -21.01
N GLY A 362 -11.06 12.16 -21.32
CA GLY A 362 -10.12 11.10 -21.66
C GLY A 362 -9.93 10.12 -20.51
N ILE A 363 -9.71 10.62 -19.29
CA ILE A 363 -9.65 9.78 -18.07
C ILE A 363 -10.94 8.97 -17.90
N PHE A 364 -12.12 9.59 -18.04
CA PHE A 364 -13.42 8.92 -17.91
C PHE A 364 -13.55 7.72 -18.86
N SER A 365 -13.17 7.91 -20.12
CA SER A 365 -13.25 6.86 -21.13
C SER A 365 -12.37 5.65 -20.80
N ARG A 366 -11.15 5.86 -20.27
CA ARG A 366 -10.19 4.77 -20.00
C ARG A 366 -10.43 4.13 -18.64
N ALA A 367 -10.75 4.91 -17.61
CA ALA A 367 -11.14 4.38 -16.30
C ALA A 367 -12.38 3.47 -16.40
N GLY A 368 -13.34 3.82 -17.26
CA GLY A 368 -14.48 2.96 -17.57
C GLY A 368 -14.07 1.61 -18.18
N ARG A 369 -13.07 1.60 -19.08
CA ARG A 369 -12.52 0.38 -19.68
C ARG A 369 -11.70 -0.44 -18.70
N LEU A 370 -10.85 0.18 -17.89
CA LEU A 370 -10.08 -0.49 -16.82
C LEU A 370 -11.01 -1.22 -15.83
N ARG A 371 -12.15 -0.60 -15.49
CA ARG A 371 -13.19 -1.24 -14.69
C ARG A 371 -13.81 -2.47 -15.37
N ALA A 372 -14.03 -2.39 -16.68
CA ALA A 372 -14.60 -3.49 -17.47
C ALA A 372 -13.60 -4.65 -17.63
N VAL A 373 -12.33 -4.35 -17.93
CA VAL A 373 -11.23 -5.33 -18.02
C VAL A 373 -11.10 -6.13 -16.72
N GLY A 374 -11.18 -5.44 -15.57
CA GLY A 374 -11.14 -6.12 -14.26
C GLY A 374 -12.30 -7.08 -14.02
N ARG A 375 -13.44 -6.95 -14.71
CA ARG A 375 -14.66 -7.74 -14.46
C ARG A 375 -14.93 -8.81 -15.52
N GLU A 376 -14.59 -8.52 -16.77
CA GLU A 376 -15.05 -9.30 -17.93
C GLU A 376 -13.91 -10.01 -18.66
N ALA A 377 -12.67 -9.95 -18.14
CA ALA A 377 -11.47 -10.56 -18.74
C ALA A 377 -11.37 -10.26 -20.25
N LEU A 378 -11.55 -8.99 -20.61
CA LEU A 378 -11.56 -8.52 -21.99
C LEU A 378 -10.19 -8.76 -22.66
N ASP A 379 -10.21 -9.04 -23.97
CA ASP A 379 -9.01 -9.14 -24.84
C ASP A 379 -8.20 -7.83 -24.97
N GLU A 380 -8.62 -6.75 -24.29
CA GLU A 380 -7.92 -5.46 -24.29
C GLU A 380 -6.79 -5.45 -23.25
N THR A 381 -5.61 -4.95 -23.62
CA THR A 381 -4.47 -4.89 -22.69
C THR A 381 -4.70 -3.82 -21.64
N LEU A 382 -4.71 -4.23 -20.37
CA LEU A 382 -4.72 -3.36 -19.18
C LEU A 382 -3.70 -2.21 -19.35
N ASP A 383 -2.53 -2.55 -19.87
CA ASP A 383 -1.38 -1.71 -20.16
C ASP A 383 -1.71 -0.53 -21.09
N GLY A 384 -2.46 -0.76 -22.16
CA GLY A 384 -2.85 0.29 -23.10
C GLY A 384 -3.72 1.34 -22.40
N HIS A 385 -4.75 0.91 -21.66
CA HIS A 385 -5.63 1.83 -20.94
C HIS A 385 -4.92 2.56 -19.80
N LEU A 386 -4.03 1.86 -19.08
CA LEU A 386 -3.19 2.47 -18.05
C LEU A 386 -2.30 3.57 -18.64
N ALA A 387 -1.63 3.31 -19.76
CA ALA A 387 -0.83 4.32 -20.45
C ALA A 387 -1.67 5.53 -20.87
N GLY A 388 -2.88 5.27 -21.38
CA GLY A 388 -3.85 6.31 -21.73
C GLY A 388 -4.27 7.18 -20.53
N VAL A 389 -4.35 6.61 -19.32
CA VAL A 389 -4.58 7.36 -18.07
C VAL A 389 -3.34 8.15 -17.70
N LEU A 390 -2.19 7.50 -17.57
CA LEU A 390 -0.94 8.08 -17.07
C LEU A 390 -0.47 9.27 -17.90
N ILE A 391 -0.51 9.18 -19.24
CA ILE A 391 -0.09 10.25 -20.14
C ILE A 391 -0.95 11.52 -19.98
N ARG A 392 -2.15 11.39 -19.41
CA ARG A 392 -3.13 12.47 -19.19
C ARG A 392 -3.10 13.06 -17.78
N LEU A 393 -2.24 12.59 -16.86
CA LEU A 393 -2.16 13.11 -15.49
C LEU A 393 -1.23 14.33 -15.38
N ASP A 394 -1.43 15.33 -16.24
CA ASP A 394 -0.58 16.52 -16.36
C ASP A 394 -0.57 17.43 -15.12
N GLY A 395 -1.50 17.24 -14.20
CA GLY A 395 -1.56 17.89 -12.89
C GLY A 395 -0.90 17.10 -11.74
N ALA A 396 -0.34 15.92 -11.98
CA ALA A 396 0.37 15.13 -10.96
C ALA A 396 1.79 15.70 -10.70
N GLU A 397 2.22 15.73 -9.44
CA GLU A 397 3.56 16.24 -9.07
C GLU A 397 4.70 15.45 -9.74
N ASN A 398 4.51 14.15 -9.94
CA ASN A 398 5.45 13.25 -10.59
C ASN A 398 5.17 13.04 -12.09
N TYR A 399 4.42 13.92 -12.76
CA TYR A 399 3.95 13.69 -14.14
C TYR A 399 5.07 13.31 -15.13
N MET A 400 6.21 13.98 -15.10
CA MET A 400 7.32 13.66 -16.01
C MET A 400 7.91 12.26 -15.78
N GLN A 401 7.85 11.74 -14.55
CA GLN A 401 8.21 10.36 -14.26
C GLN A 401 7.18 9.40 -14.89
N LEU A 402 5.88 9.70 -14.76
CA LEU A 402 4.80 8.91 -15.36
C LEU A 402 4.93 8.83 -16.88
N VAL A 403 5.29 9.92 -17.56
CA VAL A 403 5.52 9.94 -19.02
C VAL A 403 6.66 8.97 -19.41
N ARG A 404 7.76 8.96 -18.65
CA ARG A 404 8.89 8.05 -18.89
C ARG A 404 8.51 6.59 -18.63
N GLU A 405 7.74 6.34 -17.58
CA GLU A 405 7.19 5.03 -17.28
C GLU A 405 6.33 4.51 -18.43
N VAL A 406 5.47 5.36 -19.01
CA VAL A 406 4.66 5.01 -20.20
C VAL A 406 5.54 4.63 -21.39
N ALA A 407 6.61 5.38 -21.66
CA ALA A 407 7.55 5.03 -22.74
C ALA A 407 8.24 3.67 -22.48
N ALA A 408 8.50 3.32 -21.21
CA ALA A 408 9.12 2.04 -20.83
C ALA A 408 8.16 0.84 -20.92
N MET A 409 6.85 1.03 -21.16
CA MET A 409 5.87 -0.05 -21.31
C MET A 409 5.99 -0.81 -22.65
N GLY A 410 6.77 -0.29 -23.61
CA GLY A 410 7.02 -0.92 -24.90
C GLY A 410 5.84 -0.82 -25.88
N GLU A 411 5.86 -1.65 -26.92
CA GLU A 411 4.94 -1.57 -28.07
C GLU A 411 3.44 -1.64 -27.73
N VAL A 412 3.10 -2.25 -26.59
CA VAL A 412 1.71 -2.44 -26.15
C VAL A 412 0.96 -1.10 -26.00
N VAL A 413 1.67 0.00 -25.73
CA VAL A 413 1.05 1.32 -25.54
C VAL A 413 1.01 2.16 -26.82
N ARG A 414 1.70 1.76 -27.90
CA ARG A 414 1.82 2.52 -29.15
C ARG A 414 0.44 2.86 -29.73
N ALA A 415 -0.46 1.87 -29.78
CA ALA A 415 -1.81 2.06 -30.31
C ALA A 415 -2.62 3.12 -29.54
N GLU A 416 -2.49 3.15 -28.21
CA GLU A 416 -3.20 4.12 -27.37
C GLU A 416 -2.63 5.53 -27.53
N LEU A 417 -1.31 5.68 -27.59
CA LEU A 417 -0.66 6.97 -27.81
C LEU A 417 -0.99 7.53 -29.20
N GLN A 418 -1.00 6.66 -30.23
CA GLN A 418 -1.43 7.02 -31.58
C GLN A 418 -2.91 7.42 -31.63
N ALA A 419 -3.78 6.70 -30.93
CA ALA A 419 -5.19 7.04 -30.82
C ALA A 419 -5.36 8.43 -30.18
N LEU A 420 -4.65 8.72 -29.08
CA LEU A 420 -4.65 10.03 -28.45
C LEU A 420 -4.24 11.16 -29.42
N ILE A 421 -3.19 10.96 -30.23
CA ILE A 421 -2.72 11.96 -31.20
C ILE A 421 -3.67 12.10 -32.39
N SER A 422 -4.26 11.00 -32.87
CA SER A 422 -5.14 10.99 -34.05
C SER A 422 -6.48 11.70 -33.81
N VAL A 423 -6.99 11.67 -32.58
CA VAL A 423 -8.24 12.33 -32.18
C VAL A 423 -8.14 13.86 -32.17
N GLN A 424 -6.91 14.41 -32.07
CA GLN A 424 -6.67 15.86 -32.07
C GLN A 424 -6.76 16.45 -33.48
N ARG A 425 -7.97 16.54 -34.05
CA ARG A 425 -8.16 17.25 -35.33
C ARG A 425 -7.93 18.74 -35.10
N LEU A 426 -6.95 19.29 -35.80
CA LEU A 426 -6.80 20.71 -36.07
C LEU A 426 -7.00 20.86 -37.57
N LEU A 427 -8.21 21.23 -37.99
CA LEU A 427 -8.44 21.79 -39.32
C LEU A 427 -8.05 23.27 -39.30
N GLU A 428 -7.64 23.83 -40.44
CA GLU A 428 -7.23 25.24 -40.56
C GLU A 428 -8.31 26.24 -40.10
N GLU A 429 -9.57 25.82 -40.03
CA GLU A 429 -10.74 26.62 -39.68
C GLU A 429 -11.28 26.38 -38.25
N ASP A 430 -10.69 25.47 -37.46
CA ASP A 430 -11.20 25.16 -36.12
C ASP A 430 -11.02 26.37 -35.16
N GLU A 431 -12.06 26.71 -34.39
CA GLU A 431 -11.98 27.74 -33.34
C GLU A 431 -10.93 27.35 -32.30
N TRP A 432 -9.77 27.98 -32.36
CA TRP A 432 -8.60 27.68 -31.53
C TRP A 432 -8.89 27.76 -30.01
N GLU A 433 -9.91 28.52 -29.58
CA GLU A 433 -10.42 28.51 -28.20
C GLU A 433 -10.81 27.10 -27.71
N ALA A 434 -11.30 26.22 -28.60
CA ALA A 434 -11.61 24.82 -28.29
C ALA A 434 -10.35 23.94 -28.15
N PHE A 435 -9.26 24.30 -28.84
CA PHE A 435 -7.96 23.60 -28.81
C PHE A 435 -7.01 24.12 -27.72
N LYS A 436 -7.19 25.37 -27.27
CA LYS A 436 -6.42 26.04 -26.21
C LYS A 436 -6.63 25.43 -24.82
N GLY A 437 -7.48 24.41 -24.70
CA GLY A 437 -7.48 23.59 -23.49
C GLY A 437 -6.08 23.05 -23.23
N ARG A 438 -5.72 22.93 -21.95
CA ARG A 438 -4.46 22.38 -21.40
C ARG A 438 -4.03 20.98 -21.94
N LYS A 439 -4.73 20.42 -22.92
CA LYS A 439 -4.48 19.14 -23.60
C LYS A 439 -3.23 19.14 -24.48
N GLN A 440 -2.66 20.30 -24.81
CA GLN A 440 -1.46 20.40 -25.67
C GLN A 440 -0.22 19.78 -25.02
N ALA A 441 -0.04 19.96 -23.70
CA ALA A 441 1.05 19.33 -22.95
C ALA A 441 0.96 17.79 -22.99
N ILE A 442 -0.25 17.25 -22.80
CA ILE A 442 -0.56 15.81 -22.90
C ILE A 442 -0.15 15.28 -24.28
N VAL A 443 -0.51 15.98 -25.35
CA VAL A 443 -0.21 15.56 -26.73
C VAL A 443 1.29 15.65 -27.03
N ALA A 444 1.97 16.71 -26.61
CA ALA A 444 3.42 16.86 -26.78
C ALA A 444 4.19 15.73 -26.06
N ASN A 445 3.78 15.40 -24.84
CA ASN A 445 4.39 14.32 -24.08
C ASN A 445 4.06 12.93 -24.65
N ALA A 446 2.88 12.74 -25.23
CA ALA A 446 2.54 11.52 -25.95
C ALA A 446 3.41 11.34 -27.22
N CYS A 447 3.66 12.42 -27.97
CA CYS A 447 4.60 12.38 -29.09
C CYS A 447 6.01 12.01 -28.65
N ARG A 448 6.48 12.60 -27.53
CA ARG A 448 7.80 12.28 -26.95
C ARG A 448 7.90 10.81 -26.54
N ALA A 449 6.91 10.29 -25.82
CA ALA A 449 6.88 8.88 -25.42
C ALA A 449 6.90 7.93 -26.63
N LEU A 450 6.21 8.28 -27.74
CA LEU A 450 6.27 7.51 -28.98
C LEU A 450 7.64 7.53 -29.67
N GLU A 451 8.37 8.64 -29.58
CA GLU A 451 9.73 8.70 -30.12
C GLU A 451 10.72 7.91 -29.28
N ASP A 452 10.60 7.98 -27.94
CA ASP A 452 11.41 7.17 -27.03
C ASP A 452 11.21 5.67 -27.31
N LEU A 453 9.97 5.24 -27.58
CA LEU A 453 9.65 3.86 -28.03
C LEU A 453 10.39 3.50 -29.33
N SER A 454 10.28 4.34 -30.36
CA SER A 454 10.93 4.08 -31.66
C SER A 454 12.45 4.13 -31.61
N SER A 455 13.05 4.91 -30.71
CA SER A 455 14.51 4.98 -30.53
C SER A 455 15.13 3.71 -29.93
N SER A 456 14.30 2.85 -29.31
CA SER A 456 14.74 1.57 -28.76
C SER A 456 14.75 0.43 -29.78
N GLU A 457 13.99 0.57 -30.89
CA GLU A 457 13.89 -0.43 -31.97
C GLU A 457 14.81 -0.12 -33.15
N ASP A 458 14.98 1.17 -33.49
CA ASP A 458 15.85 1.60 -34.57
C ASP A 458 17.20 2.08 -34.02
N GLY A 459 18.23 1.22 -34.08
CA GLY A 459 19.64 1.64 -34.01
C GLY A 459 20.08 2.57 -35.17
N GLY A 460 19.13 3.07 -35.98
CA GLY A 460 19.34 4.04 -37.03
C GLY A 460 19.20 5.45 -36.48
N ALA A 461 20.34 6.09 -36.20
CA ALA A 461 20.41 7.53 -36.03
C ALA A 461 19.83 8.21 -37.29
N SER A 462 18.56 8.64 -37.24
CA SER A 462 18.05 9.62 -38.18
C SER A 462 18.98 10.83 -38.07
N GLU A 463 19.66 11.22 -39.16
CA GLU A 463 20.61 12.33 -39.19
C GLU A 463 19.98 13.57 -38.52
N ARG A 464 20.35 13.79 -37.26
CA ARG A 464 19.89 14.93 -36.49
C ARG A 464 20.61 16.15 -37.05
N VAL A 465 19.85 17.05 -37.66
CA VAL A 465 20.40 18.29 -38.21
C VAL A 465 20.89 19.13 -37.04
N ASN A 466 22.22 19.33 -36.94
CA ASN A 466 22.81 20.16 -35.89
C ASN A 466 22.62 21.64 -36.21
N LEU A 467 21.45 22.18 -35.85
CA LEU A 467 21.11 23.58 -36.08
C LEU A 467 21.90 24.54 -35.18
N HIS A 468 22.57 24.03 -34.14
CA HIS A 468 23.43 24.84 -33.27
C HIS A 468 24.72 25.28 -33.96
N GLU A 469 25.10 24.63 -35.07
CA GLU A 469 26.29 24.95 -35.88
C GLU A 469 25.98 25.76 -37.13
N ASP A 470 24.71 25.98 -37.46
CA ASP A 470 24.29 26.80 -38.58
C ASP A 470 24.76 28.26 -38.40
N GLU A 471 25.65 28.71 -39.29
CA GLU A 471 26.27 30.05 -39.23
C GLU A 471 25.24 31.18 -39.28
N LYS A 472 24.13 30.98 -40.00
CA LYS A 472 23.06 31.96 -40.14
C LYS A 472 22.28 32.07 -38.83
N ILE A 473 21.92 30.94 -38.22
CA ILE A 473 21.27 30.91 -36.89
C ILE A 473 22.18 31.52 -35.82
N ARG A 474 23.47 31.19 -35.82
CA ARG A 474 24.45 31.76 -34.88
C ARG A 474 24.57 33.27 -35.00
N SER A 475 24.60 33.79 -36.23
CA SER A 475 24.65 35.22 -36.51
C SER A 475 23.41 35.93 -35.97
N LEU A 476 22.22 35.43 -36.30
CA LEU A 476 20.92 35.98 -35.86
C LEU A 476 20.75 36.00 -34.33
N ILE A 477 21.22 34.94 -33.65
CA ILE A 477 21.12 34.82 -32.18
C ILE A 477 22.18 35.66 -31.46
N SER A 478 23.30 35.96 -32.12
CA SER A 478 24.42 36.72 -31.54
C SER A 478 24.27 38.22 -31.72
N ASP A 479 23.67 38.69 -32.82
CA ASP A 479 23.50 40.12 -33.12
C ASP A 479 22.09 40.63 -32.78
N ARG A 480 21.92 41.06 -31.52
CA ARG A 480 20.72 41.78 -31.03
C ARG A 480 19.37 41.14 -31.45
N PRO A 481 19.12 39.86 -31.13
CA PRO A 481 17.90 39.13 -31.55
C PRO A 481 16.60 39.76 -31.05
N HIS A 482 16.64 40.53 -29.96
CA HIS A 482 15.51 41.30 -29.45
C HIS A 482 14.95 42.36 -30.41
N ARG A 483 15.68 42.70 -31.48
CA ARG A 483 15.23 43.64 -32.54
C ARG A 483 14.48 42.96 -33.68
N LEU A 484 14.54 41.63 -33.74
CA LEU A 484 13.96 40.81 -34.81
C LEU A 484 12.67 40.13 -34.35
N THR A 485 12.01 40.68 -33.32
CA THR A 485 10.86 40.04 -32.68
C THR A 485 9.87 41.07 -32.12
N SER A 486 8.58 40.76 -32.22
CA SER A 486 7.50 41.43 -31.49
C SER A 486 7.40 40.98 -30.02
N ASP A 487 8.17 39.97 -29.59
CA ASP A 487 8.33 39.49 -28.21
C ASP A 487 9.79 39.53 -27.67
N PRO A 488 10.41 40.72 -27.53
CA PRO A 488 11.79 40.86 -27.06
C PRO A 488 12.07 40.18 -25.71
N SER A 489 11.12 40.26 -24.79
CA SER A 489 11.26 39.66 -23.45
C SER A 489 11.27 38.14 -23.50
N GLY A 490 10.41 37.52 -24.31
CA GLY A 490 10.37 36.07 -24.49
C GLY A 490 11.66 35.52 -25.10
N VAL A 491 12.18 36.18 -26.14
CA VAL A 491 13.46 35.81 -26.76
C VAL A 491 14.61 35.90 -25.76
N MET A 492 14.70 37.01 -25.01
CA MET A 492 15.78 37.21 -24.03
C MET A 492 15.73 36.23 -22.86
N MET A 493 14.53 35.80 -22.45
CA MET A 493 14.32 34.80 -21.41
C MET A 493 14.98 33.46 -21.76
N TYR A 494 14.80 32.99 -23.00
CA TYR A 494 15.39 31.72 -23.44
C TYR A 494 16.84 31.84 -23.87
N LEU A 495 17.26 32.99 -24.42
CA LEU A 495 18.60 33.20 -24.98
C LEU A 495 19.74 32.93 -23.97
N ARG A 496 19.59 33.40 -22.72
CA ARG A 496 20.61 33.21 -21.69
C ARG A 496 20.71 31.73 -21.30
N THR A 497 19.57 31.08 -21.12
CA THR A 497 19.49 29.66 -20.76
C THR A 497 19.99 28.77 -21.88
N TYR A 498 19.68 29.11 -23.14
CA TYR A 498 20.17 28.42 -24.34
C TYR A 498 21.70 28.38 -24.40
N LYS A 499 22.36 29.54 -24.28
CA LYS A 499 23.84 29.62 -24.31
C LYS A 499 24.47 28.81 -23.18
N ASN A 500 23.87 28.84 -22.00
CA ASN A 500 24.33 28.05 -20.85
C ASN A 500 24.14 26.55 -21.07
N SER A 501 22.99 26.12 -21.59
CA SER A 501 22.68 24.71 -21.86
C SER A 501 23.61 24.15 -22.93
N LEU A 502 23.75 24.85 -24.05
CA LEU A 502 24.60 24.44 -25.16
C LEU A 502 26.07 24.29 -24.74
N ASN A 503 26.59 25.22 -23.93
CA ASN A 503 27.97 25.14 -23.41
C ASN A 503 28.18 24.00 -22.40
N ARG A 504 27.14 23.64 -21.64
CA ARG A 504 27.24 22.66 -20.54
C ARG A 504 26.92 21.24 -20.97
N PHE A 505 25.96 21.07 -21.87
CA PHE A 505 25.39 19.78 -22.27
C PHE A 505 25.58 19.46 -23.76
N GLY A 506 25.98 20.44 -24.57
CA GLY A 506 26.34 20.25 -25.98
C GLY A 506 25.14 20.26 -26.95
N ALA A 507 25.44 20.19 -28.24
CA ALA A 507 24.46 20.26 -29.34
C ALA A 507 23.55 19.02 -29.46
N ALA A 508 23.88 17.94 -28.75
CA ALA A 508 23.07 16.71 -28.72
C ALA A 508 22.02 16.72 -27.60
N ASP A 509 21.98 17.75 -26.77
CA ASP A 509 21.05 17.85 -25.65
C ASP A 509 19.64 18.29 -26.10
N PRO A 510 18.57 17.52 -25.83
CA PRO A 510 17.19 17.88 -26.22
C PRO A 510 16.70 19.20 -25.61
N ASP A 511 17.19 19.58 -24.42
CA ASP A 511 16.85 20.85 -23.79
C ASP A 511 17.44 22.02 -24.58
N SER A 512 18.65 21.86 -25.13
CA SER A 512 19.28 22.84 -26.01
C SER A 512 18.49 23.04 -27.31
N ASP A 513 17.93 21.98 -27.89
CA ASP A 513 17.02 22.05 -29.05
C ASP A 513 15.68 22.73 -28.71
N PHE A 514 15.09 22.40 -27.57
CA PHE A 514 13.87 23.07 -27.08
C PHE A 514 14.09 24.57 -26.89
N LEU A 515 15.22 24.96 -26.29
CA LEU A 515 15.59 26.36 -26.05
C LEU A 515 15.83 27.10 -27.37
N LEU A 516 16.50 26.46 -28.34
CA LEU A 516 16.69 27.01 -29.68
C LEU A 516 15.36 27.20 -30.41
N ALA A 517 14.50 26.19 -30.43
CA ALA A 517 13.16 26.27 -31.02
C ALA A 517 12.31 27.39 -30.38
N SER A 518 12.42 27.57 -29.06
CA SER A 518 11.72 28.62 -28.31
C SER A 518 12.17 30.04 -28.70
N ILE A 519 13.42 30.19 -29.14
CA ILE A 519 13.95 31.45 -29.67
C ILE A 519 13.47 31.65 -31.11
N LEU A 520 13.71 30.69 -31.99
CA LEU A 520 13.49 30.82 -33.43
C LEU A 520 12.03 31.10 -33.79
N VAL A 521 11.07 30.42 -33.13
CA VAL A 521 9.63 30.65 -33.37
C VAL A 521 9.20 32.08 -33.02
N ARG A 522 9.93 32.79 -32.17
CA ARG A 522 9.59 34.15 -31.73
C ARG A 522 10.22 35.25 -32.61
N LEU A 523 11.09 34.93 -33.57
CA LEU A 523 11.79 35.91 -34.42
C LEU A 523 10.95 36.38 -35.62
N ASP A 524 9.71 36.81 -35.37
CA ASP A 524 8.71 37.15 -36.41
C ASP A 524 9.03 38.39 -37.26
N GLN A 525 10.01 39.19 -36.86
CA GLN A 525 10.45 40.38 -37.62
C GLN A 525 11.77 40.15 -38.36
N ALA A 526 12.30 38.92 -38.35
CA ALA A 526 13.43 38.56 -39.20
C ALA A 526 13.01 38.46 -40.67
N ASP A 527 13.83 38.96 -41.59
CA ASP A 527 13.55 38.91 -43.04
C ASP A 527 13.38 37.46 -43.53
N GLU A 528 14.08 36.51 -42.89
CA GLU A 528 14.03 35.09 -43.24
C GLU A 528 13.16 34.26 -42.29
N TYR A 529 12.18 34.88 -41.63
CA TYR A 529 11.31 34.21 -40.66
C TYR A 529 10.69 32.89 -41.18
N PRO A 530 10.19 32.78 -42.43
CA PRO A 530 9.71 31.50 -42.97
C PRO A 530 10.78 30.40 -42.98
N GLU A 531 12.04 30.72 -43.28
CA GLU A 531 13.15 29.75 -43.25
C GLU A 531 13.45 29.30 -41.83
N LEU A 532 13.40 30.21 -40.84
CA LEU A 532 13.58 29.87 -39.43
C LEU A 532 12.50 28.92 -38.92
N LEU A 533 11.26 29.07 -39.38
CA LEU A 533 10.16 28.16 -39.04
C LEU A 533 10.38 26.76 -39.63
N GLU A 534 10.94 26.64 -40.84
CA GLU A 534 11.36 25.34 -41.38
C GLU A 534 12.44 24.69 -40.52
N ARG A 535 13.39 25.48 -40.00
CA ARG A 535 14.39 24.97 -39.03
C ARG A 535 13.73 24.48 -37.74
N VAL A 536 12.74 25.19 -37.21
CA VAL A 536 11.95 24.72 -36.05
C VAL A 536 11.20 23.41 -36.37
N PHE A 537 10.71 23.24 -37.59
CA PHE A 537 10.09 21.98 -38.04
C PHE A 537 11.08 20.82 -38.16
N GLU A 538 12.34 21.09 -38.52
CA GLU A 538 13.43 20.12 -38.58
C GLU A 538 13.84 19.61 -37.18
N ILE A 539 13.79 20.46 -36.15
CA ILE A 539 14.08 20.10 -34.74
C ILE A 539 13.22 18.92 -34.25
N GLY A 540 11.98 18.79 -34.73
CA GLY A 540 11.10 17.68 -34.36
C GLY A 540 10.49 17.84 -32.96
N THR A 541 10.54 16.82 -32.11
CA THR A 541 9.76 16.80 -30.86
C THR A 541 10.09 17.86 -29.82
N PRO A 542 11.36 18.29 -29.63
CA PRO A 542 11.65 19.44 -28.76
C PRO A 542 10.89 20.71 -29.18
N ALA A 543 10.57 20.85 -30.47
CA ALA A 543 9.76 21.95 -30.97
C ALA A 543 8.31 21.92 -30.47
N PHE A 544 7.70 20.75 -30.20
CA PHE A 544 6.37 20.72 -29.59
C PHE A 544 6.36 21.44 -28.24
N THR A 545 7.34 21.18 -27.38
CA THR A 545 7.43 21.86 -26.07
C THR A 545 7.67 23.37 -26.22
N ALA A 546 8.47 23.76 -27.20
CA ALA A 546 8.73 25.17 -27.50
C ALA A 546 7.47 25.92 -27.98
N LEU A 547 6.71 25.29 -28.89
CA LEU A 547 5.44 25.80 -29.40
C LEU A 547 4.37 25.86 -28.31
N HIS A 548 4.30 24.85 -27.43
CA HIS A 548 3.42 24.87 -26.26
C HIS A 548 3.68 26.10 -25.38
N ASN A 549 4.95 26.41 -25.10
CA ASN A 549 5.29 27.58 -24.31
C ASN A 549 4.90 28.89 -24.98
N VAL A 550 4.89 28.97 -26.32
CA VAL A 550 4.36 30.14 -27.04
C VAL A 550 2.87 30.31 -26.73
N PHE A 551 2.09 29.22 -26.77
CA PHE A 551 0.64 29.26 -26.52
C PHE A 551 0.29 29.64 -25.08
N GLU A 552 1.07 29.20 -24.09
CA GLU A 552 0.89 29.57 -22.68
C GLU A 552 1.33 31.01 -22.39
N GLN A 553 2.44 31.47 -22.99
CA GLN A 553 3.06 32.76 -22.63
C GLN A 553 2.51 33.97 -23.42
N ILE A 554 1.93 33.75 -24.61
CA ILE A 554 1.44 34.83 -25.47
C ILE A 554 -0.10 34.82 -25.48
N PRO A 555 -0.76 35.84 -24.88
CA PRO A 555 -2.22 35.96 -24.93
C PRO A 555 -2.74 36.17 -26.34
N GLU A 556 -3.86 35.54 -26.70
CA GLU A 556 -4.47 35.66 -28.05
C GLU A 556 -4.93 37.07 -28.43
N ARG A 557 -5.23 37.89 -27.43
CA ARG A 557 -5.63 39.30 -27.63
C ARG A 557 -4.44 40.21 -27.87
N ASP A 558 -3.21 39.71 -27.77
CA ASP A 558 -2.00 40.49 -28.05
C ASP A 558 -1.82 40.66 -29.56
N MET A 559 -2.35 41.76 -30.07
CA MET A 559 -2.31 42.12 -31.48
C MET A 559 -0.89 42.29 -32.01
N LYS A 560 0.10 42.57 -31.15
CA LYS A 560 1.50 42.77 -31.58
C LYS A 560 2.19 41.44 -31.88
N LYS A 561 1.82 40.36 -31.19
CA LYS A 561 2.45 39.03 -31.28
C LYS A 561 1.61 38.02 -32.07
N ARG A 562 0.61 38.51 -32.81
CA ARG A 562 -0.34 37.68 -33.55
C ARG A 562 0.33 36.80 -34.60
N GLU A 563 1.40 37.28 -35.23
CA GLU A 563 2.12 36.52 -36.25
C GLU A 563 2.90 35.34 -35.64
N ILE A 564 3.55 35.53 -34.48
CA ILE A 564 4.18 34.44 -33.71
C ILE A 564 3.15 33.35 -33.40
N LEU A 565 1.98 33.73 -32.87
CA LEU A 565 0.91 32.79 -32.56
C LEU A 565 0.41 32.05 -33.80
N LYS A 566 0.14 32.76 -34.91
CA LYS A 566 -0.34 32.17 -36.16
C LYS A 566 0.65 31.14 -36.70
N GLN A 567 1.94 31.48 -36.76
CA GLN A 567 2.96 30.58 -37.30
C GLN A 567 3.24 29.40 -36.37
N ALA A 568 3.22 29.61 -35.05
CA ALA A 568 3.31 28.53 -34.09
C ALA A 568 2.18 27.49 -34.26
N ARG A 569 0.95 27.94 -34.57
CA ARG A 569 -0.20 27.05 -34.88
C ARG A 569 0.04 26.24 -36.15
N ILE A 570 0.51 26.89 -37.23
CA ILE A 570 0.81 26.22 -38.50
C ILE A 570 1.89 25.16 -38.30
N LEU A 571 2.99 25.51 -37.62
CA LEU A 571 4.08 24.58 -37.31
C LEU A 571 3.61 23.40 -36.46
N TRP A 572 2.79 23.66 -35.44
CA TRP A 572 2.22 22.61 -34.60
C TRP A 572 1.41 21.61 -35.41
N SER A 573 0.50 22.09 -36.27
CA SER A 573 -0.30 21.25 -37.16
C SER A 573 0.57 20.43 -38.12
N ARG A 574 1.62 21.04 -38.69
CA ARG A 574 2.58 20.35 -39.56
C ARG A 574 3.35 19.26 -38.81
N LEU A 575 3.82 19.53 -37.60
CA LEU A 575 4.53 18.55 -36.76
C LEU A 575 3.60 17.39 -36.37
N LEU A 576 2.35 17.66 -36.01
CA LEU A 576 1.34 16.61 -35.77
C LEU A 576 1.10 15.75 -37.02
N ALA A 577 1.02 16.38 -38.21
CA ALA A 577 0.88 15.65 -39.47
C ALA A 577 2.10 14.77 -39.75
N LYS A 578 3.32 15.25 -39.48
CA LYS A 578 4.58 14.49 -39.60
C LYS A 578 4.62 13.31 -38.62
N ALA A 579 4.25 13.52 -37.36
CA ALA A 579 4.16 12.46 -36.36
C ALA A 579 3.15 11.38 -36.78
N ARG A 580 1.97 11.79 -37.29
CA ARG A 580 0.96 10.87 -37.85
C ARG A 580 1.46 10.11 -39.08
N ALA A 581 2.20 10.77 -39.97
CA ALA A 581 2.74 10.12 -41.16
C ALA A 581 3.76 9.04 -40.79
N LYS A 582 4.67 9.33 -39.83
CA LYS A 582 5.59 8.33 -39.28
C LYS A 582 4.85 7.13 -38.67
N THR A 583 3.73 7.35 -38.00
CA THR A 583 2.93 6.25 -37.41
C THR A 583 2.21 5.35 -38.42
N LYS A 584 2.02 5.78 -39.68
CA LYS A 584 1.41 4.96 -40.75
C LYS A 584 2.43 4.15 -41.56
N GLY A 585 3.72 4.48 -41.46
CA GLY A 585 4.79 3.89 -42.28
C GLY A 585 5.44 2.62 -41.69
N GLY A 586 5.13 2.25 -40.44
CA GLY A 586 5.65 1.04 -39.78
C GLY A 586 4.74 -0.18 -39.96
N LYS A 587 4.43 -0.55 -41.19
CA LYS A 587 3.78 -1.83 -41.53
C LYS A 587 4.77 -2.77 -42.18
#